data_AF-A0A7S1UMA8-F1
#
_entry.id   AF-A0A7S1UMA8-F1
#
_cell.length_a   1.000
_cell.length_b   1.000
_cell.length_c   1.000
_cell.angle_alpha   90.00
_cell.angle_beta   90.00
_cell.angle_gamma   90.00
#
_symmetry.space_group_name_H-M   'P 1'
#
loop_
_entity.id
_entity.type
_entity.pdbx_description
1 polymer ?
#
loop_
_entity_poly.entity_id
_entity_poly.type
_entity_poly.pdbx_seq_one_letter_code
_entity_poly.pdbx_strand_id
1 'polypeptide(L)'
;AVASLSSYFLKLLSIGTKGALLTGPFTKCMDIYDLHDPFVRKWFDYLAFALSGEDAAHTQAAPVAYMMSDLHRPNKVLDYPKGGMESLIQAMVGGIKRYGGEMKLSTRVSSFLLEASDGKAS
;
A
#
# COMPACT_ATOMS: atom_id res chain seq x y z
N ALA A 1 -21.50 -6.01 18.15
CA ALA A 1 -21.04 -5.11 17.06
C ALA A 1 -21.30 -3.63 17.37
N VAL A 2 -22.56 -3.21 17.61
CA VAL A 2 -22.94 -1.79 17.79
C VAL A 2 -22.25 -1.09 18.97
N ALA A 3 -22.11 -1.76 20.12
CA ALA A 3 -21.43 -1.21 21.30
C ALA A 3 -19.91 -1.03 21.14
N SER A 4 -19.28 -1.73 20.18
CA SER A 4 -17.82 -1.62 19.96
C SER A 4 -17.44 -0.45 19.06
N LEU A 5 -18.37 0.06 18.24
CA LEU A 5 -18.10 1.15 17.31
C LEU A 5 -18.31 2.53 17.94
N SER A 6 -19.07 2.62 19.05
CA SER A 6 -19.37 3.89 19.73
C SER A 6 -18.11 4.54 20.34
N SER A 7 -17.19 3.74 20.87
CA SER A 7 -15.90 4.21 21.41
C SER A 7 -14.97 4.78 20.34
N TYR A 8 -15.21 4.45 19.07
CA TYR A 8 -14.47 4.97 17.92
C TYR A 8 -15.26 6.00 17.13
N PHE A 9 -16.52 6.29 17.48
CA PHE A 9 -17.38 7.19 16.70
C PHE A 9 -16.78 8.59 16.55
N LEU A 10 -16.27 9.18 17.64
CA LEU A 10 -15.59 10.48 17.59
C LEU A 10 -14.26 10.44 16.82
N LYS A 11 -13.52 9.32 16.87
CA LYS A 11 -12.31 9.12 16.08
C LYS A 11 -12.64 9.01 14.59
N LEU A 12 -13.71 8.30 14.24
CA LEU A 12 -14.18 8.14 12.87
C LEU A 12 -14.70 9.47 12.31
N LEU A 13 -15.39 10.26 13.14
CA LEU A 13 -15.80 11.62 12.79
C LEU A 13 -14.57 12.54 12.58
N SER A 14 -13.51 12.38 13.38
CA SER A 14 -12.28 13.17 13.24
C SER A 14 -11.45 12.84 11.99
N ILE A 15 -11.70 11.70 11.33
CA ILE A 15 -11.06 11.36 10.05
C ILE A 15 -11.49 12.34 8.94
N GLY A 16 -12.65 12.99 9.11
CA GLY A 16 -13.03 14.22 8.40
C GLY A 16 -12.92 14.15 6.87
N THR A 17 -12.89 15.32 6.24
CA THR A 17 -12.76 15.45 4.77
C THR A 17 -11.38 15.05 4.24
N LYS A 18 -10.35 15.07 5.10
CA LYS A 18 -8.98 14.68 4.75
C LYS A 18 -8.87 13.17 4.50
N GLY A 19 -9.59 12.35 5.28
CA GLY A 19 -9.66 10.90 5.03
C GLY A 19 -10.27 10.60 3.66
N ALA A 20 -11.39 11.26 3.34
CA ALA A 20 -12.07 11.09 2.05
C ALA A 20 -11.20 11.50 0.86
N LEU A 21 -10.38 12.55 1.00
CA LEU A 21 -9.42 12.96 -0.03
C LEU A 21 -8.36 11.88 -0.28
N LEU A 22 -7.77 11.35 0.78
CA LEU A 22 -6.67 10.38 0.70
C LEU A 22 -7.12 9.01 0.17
N THR A 23 -8.34 8.59 0.50
CA THR A 23 -8.91 7.33 0.01
C THR A 23 -9.58 7.46 -1.35
N GLY A 24 -9.85 8.70 -1.78
CA GLY A 24 -10.46 9.03 -3.07
C GLY A 24 -9.43 9.14 -4.20
N PRO A 25 -9.89 9.49 -5.42
CA PRO A 25 -9.03 9.52 -6.60
C PRO A 25 -8.01 10.67 -6.54
N PHE A 26 -6.80 10.42 -7.03
CA PHE A 26 -5.71 11.40 -7.00
C PHE A 26 -6.00 12.66 -7.85
N THR A 27 -6.88 12.57 -8.85
CA THR A 27 -7.37 13.75 -9.59
C THR A 27 -7.95 14.84 -8.68
N LYS A 28 -8.60 14.47 -7.58
CA LYS A 28 -9.10 15.45 -6.60
C LYS A 28 -7.97 16.20 -5.90
N CYS A 29 -6.82 15.56 -5.67
CA CYS A 29 -5.65 16.25 -5.17
C CYS A 29 -5.10 17.24 -6.22
N MET A 30 -5.01 16.82 -7.47
CA MET A 30 -4.55 17.70 -8.56
C MET A 30 -5.45 18.94 -8.70
N ASP A 31 -6.77 18.75 -8.61
CA ASP A 31 -7.75 19.84 -8.69
C ASP A 31 -7.64 20.81 -7.49
N ILE A 32 -7.41 20.31 -6.27
CA ILE A 32 -7.26 21.15 -5.06
C ILE A 32 -6.03 22.06 -5.15
N TYR A 33 -4.96 21.62 -5.80
CA TYR A 33 -3.72 22.38 -5.97
C TYR A 33 -3.66 23.15 -7.30
N ASP A 34 -4.81 23.32 -7.98
CA ASP A 34 -4.92 24.09 -9.23
C ASP A 34 -3.96 23.61 -10.33
N LEU A 35 -3.65 22.31 -10.34
CA LEU A 35 -2.72 21.74 -11.29
C LEU A 35 -3.41 21.57 -12.63
N HIS A 36 -3.28 22.53 -13.55
CA HIS A 36 -3.94 22.50 -14.87
C HIS A 36 -3.03 22.09 -16.02
N ASP A 37 -1.72 22.06 -15.81
CA ASP A 37 -0.78 21.72 -16.87
C ASP A 37 -1.01 20.28 -17.37
N PRO A 38 -1.26 20.09 -18.68
CA PRO A 38 -1.61 18.78 -19.23
C PRO A 38 -0.44 17.80 -19.18
N PHE A 39 0.80 18.28 -19.29
CA PHE A 39 1.99 17.44 -19.19
C PHE A 39 2.14 16.90 -17.76
N VAL A 40 2.03 17.77 -16.74
CA VAL A 40 2.16 17.34 -15.34
C VAL A 40 1.01 16.42 -14.94
N ARG A 41 -0.23 16.68 -15.39
CA ARG A 41 -1.35 15.75 -15.16
C ARG A 41 -1.10 14.37 -15.79
N LYS A 42 -0.59 14.32 -17.02
CA LYS A 42 -0.25 13.04 -17.69
C LYS A 42 0.92 12.33 -17.03
N TRP A 43 1.86 13.07 -16.47
CA TRP A 43 2.92 12.50 -15.65
C TRP A 43 2.38 11.83 -14.39
N PHE A 44 1.38 12.43 -13.74
CA PHE A 44 0.68 11.78 -12.62
C PHE A 44 -0.17 10.59 -13.04
N ASP A 45 -0.79 10.60 -14.23
CA ASP A 45 -1.45 9.40 -14.78
C ASP A 45 -0.44 8.25 -14.95
N TYR A 46 0.75 8.55 -15.47
CA TYR A 46 1.83 7.55 -15.60
C TYR A 46 2.30 7.03 -14.23
N LEU A 47 2.49 7.91 -13.25
CA LEU A 47 2.89 7.51 -11.91
C LEU A 47 1.82 6.64 -11.23
N ALA A 48 0.53 6.99 -11.38
CA ALA A 48 -0.59 6.19 -10.90
C ALA A 48 -0.60 4.81 -11.55
N PHE A 49 -0.44 4.77 -12.88
CA PHE A 49 -0.38 3.52 -13.64
C PHE A 49 0.78 2.62 -13.18
N ALA A 50 1.96 3.18 -12.92
CA ALA A 50 3.10 2.41 -12.42
C ALA A 50 2.86 1.80 -11.01
N LEU A 51 1.97 2.39 -10.21
CA LEU A 51 1.65 1.92 -8.86
C LEU A 51 0.53 0.88 -8.82
N SER A 52 -0.52 1.05 -9.63
CA SER A 52 -1.77 0.29 -9.52
C SER A 52 -2.23 -0.37 -10.83
N GLY A 53 -1.69 0.05 -11.97
CA GLY A 53 -2.18 -0.31 -13.30
C GLY A 53 -3.31 0.57 -13.84
N GLU A 54 -3.72 1.61 -13.11
CA GLU A 54 -4.82 2.52 -13.47
C GLU A 54 -4.39 4.00 -13.48
N ASP A 55 -5.15 4.87 -14.14
CA ASP A 55 -4.85 6.31 -14.16
C ASP A 55 -5.10 7.02 -12.81
N ALA A 56 -4.80 8.33 -12.74
CA ALA A 56 -4.96 9.09 -11.51
C ALA A 56 -6.44 9.30 -11.10
N ALA A 57 -7.39 9.10 -12.00
CA ALA A 57 -8.82 9.20 -11.72
C ALA A 57 -9.35 7.94 -11.03
N HIS A 58 -8.63 6.82 -11.14
CA HIS A 58 -9.02 5.52 -10.56
C HIS A 58 -8.04 4.99 -9.51
N THR A 59 -6.92 5.70 -9.29
CA THR A 59 -5.94 5.37 -8.24
C THR A 59 -6.15 6.22 -6.99
N GLN A 60 -6.09 5.59 -5.82
CA GLN A 60 -6.22 6.28 -4.53
C GLN A 60 -5.12 7.33 -4.34
N ALA A 61 -5.46 8.46 -3.74
CA ALA A 61 -4.55 9.59 -3.62
C ALA A 61 -3.39 9.34 -2.65
N ALA A 62 -3.62 8.62 -1.55
CA ALA A 62 -2.61 8.32 -0.55
C ALA A 62 -1.33 7.66 -1.10
N PRO A 63 -1.40 6.54 -1.86
CA PRO A 63 -0.19 5.91 -2.40
C PRO A 63 0.56 6.79 -3.40
N VAL A 64 -0.15 7.55 -4.25
CA VAL A 64 0.49 8.47 -5.21
C VAL A 64 1.21 9.61 -4.48
N ALA A 65 0.56 10.22 -3.48
CA ALA A 65 1.16 11.26 -2.65
C ALA A 65 2.36 10.73 -1.83
N TYR A 66 2.25 9.50 -1.31
CA TYR A 66 3.37 8.84 -0.63
C TYR A 66 4.55 8.63 -1.56
N MET A 67 4.31 8.14 -2.79
CA MET A 67 5.37 7.90 -3.76
C MET A 67 6.07 9.21 -4.14
N MET A 68 5.32 10.29 -4.34
CA MET A 68 5.90 11.63 -4.54
C MET A 68 6.81 12.04 -3.38
N SER A 69 6.35 11.85 -2.15
CA SER A 69 7.16 12.15 -0.98
C SER A 69 8.40 11.27 -0.92
N ASP A 70 8.30 9.98 -1.22
CA ASP A 70 9.43 9.05 -1.14
C ASP A 70 10.48 9.32 -2.21
N LEU A 71 10.07 9.61 -3.45
CA LEU A 71 10.98 9.93 -4.55
C LEU A 71 11.78 11.21 -4.32
N HIS A 72 11.27 12.16 -3.52
CA HIS A 72 11.92 13.45 -3.25
C HIS A 72 12.59 13.51 -1.87
N ARG A 73 12.62 12.41 -1.10
CA ARG A 73 13.33 12.38 0.18
C ARG A 73 14.86 12.50 -0.05
N PRO A 74 15.61 13.10 0.90
CA PRO A 74 17.07 13.21 0.78
C PRO A 74 17.74 11.83 0.64
N ASN A 75 18.77 11.75 -0.20
CA ASN A 75 19.57 10.53 -0.46
C ASN A 75 18.77 9.34 -1.02
N LYS A 76 17.63 9.60 -1.65
CA LYS A 76 16.85 8.55 -2.31
C LYS A 76 17.44 8.22 -3.66
N VAL A 77 17.47 6.94 -3.95
CA VAL A 77 17.87 6.38 -5.24
C VAL A 77 16.87 5.30 -5.61
N LEU A 78 16.61 5.18 -6.91
CA LEU A 78 15.87 4.05 -7.44
C LEU A 78 16.88 2.90 -7.62
N ASP A 79 16.80 1.91 -6.74
CA ASP A 79 17.71 0.77 -6.74
C ASP A 79 17.04 -0.47 -7.34
N TYR A 80 17.85 -1.28 -8.00
CA TYR A 80 17.43 -2.53 -8.64
C TYR A 80 18.33 -3.66 -8.15
N PRO A 81 17.76 -4.78 -7.70
CA PRO A 81 18.55 -5.87 -7.15
C PRO A 81 19.51 -6.42 -8.20
N LYS A 82 20.81 -6.44 -7.87
CA LYS A 82 21.84 -7.05 -8.73
C LYS A 82 21.55 -8.55 -8.88
N GLY A 83 21.36 -9.00 -10.11
CA GLY A 83 20.91 -10.37 -10.40
C GLY A 83 19.39 -10.53 -10.43
N GLY A 84 18.64 -9.42 -10.44
CA GLY A 84 17.18 -9.41 -10.57
C GLY A 84 16.47 -9.87 -9.29
N MET A 85 15.14 -10.01 -9.38
CA MET A 85 14.30 -10.35 -8.24
C MET A 85 14.62 -11.71 -7.62
N GLU A 86 15.14 -12.65 -8.42
CA GLU A 86 15.56 -13.95 -7.91
C GLU A 86 16.61 -13.83 -6.80
N SER A 87 17.61 -12.95 -6.99
CA SER A 87 18.66 -12.73 -5.99
C SER A 87 18.09 -12.29 -4.62
N LEU A 88 17.08 -11.42 -4.66
CA LEU A 88 16.38 -10.94 -3.47
C LEU A 88 15.60 -12.07 -2.78
N ILE A 89 14.89 -12.89 -3.57
CA ILE A 89 14.16 -14.05 -3.04
C ILE A 89 15.12 -15.07 -2.42
N GLN A 90 16.26 -15.36 -3.05
CA GLN A 90 17.25 -16.29 -2.51
C GLN A 90 17.86 -15.79 -1.20
N ALA A 91 18.13 -14.48 -1.08
CA ALA A 91 18.59 -13.88 0.17
C ALA A 91 17.56 -14.08 1.30
N MET A 92 16.27 -13.90 1.01
CA MET A 92 15.18 -14.15 1.96
C MET A 92 15.10 -15.63 2.37
N VAL A 93 15.18 -16.57 1.41
CA VAL A 93 15.19 -18.02 1.69
C VAL A 93 16.38 -18.40 2.56
N GLY A 94 17.56 -17.84 2.29
CA GLY A 94 18.75 -18.03 3.11
C GLY A 94 18.55 -17.55 4.55
N GLY A 95 17.92 -16.38 4.72
CA GLY A 95 17.54 -15.85 6.03
C GLY A 95 16.62 -16.80 6.81
N ILE A 96 15.54 -17.27 6.19
CA ILE A 96 14.58 -18.20 6.82
C ILE A 96 15.29 -19.48 7.27
N LYS A 97 16.08 -20.11 6.39
CA LYS A 97 16.81 -21.34 6.69
C LYS A 97 17.83 -21.16 7.82
N ARG A 98 18.50 -20.02 7.89
CA ARG A 98 19.50 -19.72 8.93
C ARG A 98 18.92 -19.75 10.34
N TYR A 99 17.66 -19.38 10.51
CA TYR A 99 16.95 -19.39 11.79
C TYR A 99 16.11 -20.65 12.01
N GLY A 100 16.40 -21.73 11.28
CA GLY A 100 15.73 -23.03 11.41
C GLY A 100 14.35 -23.11 10.75
N GLY A 101 13.95 -22.10 9.97
CA GLY A 101 12.72 -22.11 9.19
C GLY A 101 12.83 -22.97 7.93
N GLU A 102 11.68 -23.42 7.42
CA GLU A 102 11.57 -24.21 6.19
C GLU A 102 10.74 -23.48 5.11
N MET A 103 11.06 -23.72 3.84
CA MET A 103 10.29 -23.22 2.70
C MET A 103 9.63 -24.40 2.00
N LYS A 104 8.29 -24.44 2.00
CA LYS A 104 7.49 -25.47 1.32
C LYS A 104 6.89 -24.92 0.03
N LEU A 105 7.43 -25.36 -1.10
CA LEU A 105 6.91 -25.02 -2.43
C LEU A 105 5.75 -25.95 -2.80
N SER A 106 4.93 -25.53 -3.76
CA SER A 106 3.81 -26.32 -4.28
C SER A 106 2.84 -26.86 -3.21
N THR A 107 2.79 -26.21 -2.05
CA THR A 107 1.99 -26.63 -0.89
C THR A 107 0.84 -25.65 -0.72
N ARG A 108 -0.29 -25.94 -1.35
CA ARG A 108 -1.49 -25.10 -1.26
C ARG A 108 -2.14 -25.26 0.12
N VAL A 109 -2.39 -24.16 0.81
CA VAL A 109 -3.19 -24.16 2.05
C VAL A 109 -4.65 -24.46 1.69
N SER A 110 -5.22 -25.52 2.28
CA SER A 110 -6.60 -25.98 2.01
C SER A 110 -7.62 -25.42 2.99
N SER A 111 -7.25 -25.31 4.27
CA SER A 111 -8.10 -24.80 5.33
C SER A 111 -7.27 -24.20 6.46
N PHE A 112 -7.91 -23.30 7.21
CA PHE A 112 -7.38 -22.79 8.48
C PHE A 112 -8.10 -23.53 9.62
N LEU A 113 -7.35 -24.00 10.61
CA LEU A 113 -7.90 -24.55 11.85
C LEU A 113 -8.19 -23.38 12.80
N LEU A 114 -9.43 -23.24 13.23
CA LEU A 114 -9.82 -22.24 14.23
C LEU A 114 -10.01 -22.95 15.57
N GLU A 115 -9.22 -22.58 16.58
CA GLU A 115 -9.44 -23.04 17.94
C GLU A 115 -10.46 -22.11 18.62
N ALA A 116 -11.49 -22.70 19.24
CA ALA A 116 -12.49 -21.95 19.97
C ALA A 116 -11.98 -21.63 21.39
N SER A 117 -11.10 -20.64 21.51
CA SER A 117 -10.86 -19.96 22.79
C SER A 117 -11.64 -18.65 22.82
N ASP A 118 -12.81 -18.66 23.49
CA ASP A 118 -13.58 -17.48 23.87
C ASP A 118 -13.87 -16.44 22.77
N GLY A 119 -14.13 -16.89 21.54
CA GLY A 119 -14.62 -16.01 20.46
C GLY A 119 -13.61 -14.96 19.99
N LYS A 120 -12.31 -15.17 20.24
CA LYS A 120 -11.23 -14.31 19.73
C LYS A 120 -10.36 -15.13 18.77
N ALA A 121 -10.26 -14.67 17.54
CA ALA A 121 -9.21 -15.13 16.65
C ALA A 121 -7.86 -14.61 17.20
N SER A 122 -6.93 -15.53 17.47
CA SER A 122 -5.52 -15.21 17.73
C SER A 122 -4.79 -14.88 16.43
#